data_AF-A0A5D5AN28-F1
#
_entry.id   AF-A0A5D5AN28-F1
#
_cell.length_a   1.000
_cell.length_b   1.000
_cell.length_c   1.000
_cell.angle_alpha   90.00
_cell.angle_beta   90.00
_cell.angle_gamma   90.00
#
_symmetry.space_group_name_H-M   'P 1'
#
loop_
_entity.id
_entity.type
_entity.pdbx_description
1 polymer ?
#
loop_
_entity_poly.entity_id
_entity_poly.type
_entity_poly.pdbx_seq_one_letter_code
_entity_poly.pdbx_strand_id
1 'polypeptide(L)'
;MTPPSERLPTETAGAVALAAVVGTVALSLVEPTTAVGTLAGGVLAATLLGFGRSHRHVVVRSALVAVVVLGTVGTAGAVGEPIAIGTMAVGVVIGIGLCGALAGPPEPSARRRAGLAAFVTGALTAGLVPVALGVELAGGVGAALSSALWVAEPTVTGLVSSILLGGLAAALAVIAVPPAMCTVPQRRERYITVRRSFVASIAIATAVTVAAVLVVAMLTALTPLASLLLEVLVGSSLVRALCLLVTVVGAGVACLGFVVRRAWSQTTARSDATVAILAGTGVGTVTPFLAALAVGETVVTATELTALYGVTALVLGVTLIVAPWYGEVVRADGPVGPTALLAGSLVLGAVVVAATAEATAFLVGVAALLALTAACFVYDVGRYGRTIALEIGSIGVDRRPQLVRIAWSGALGVVAVPVGVAGLWIATVLAPTLSVPATIGVFAGLAAVGVGAWVLWR
;
A
#
# COMPACT_ATOMS: atom_id res chain seq x y z
N MET A 1 11.13 -37.68 6.92
CA MET A 1 11.06 -36.47 7.79
C MET A 1 10.56 -35.33 6.92
N THR A 2 9.44 -34.70 7.28
CA THR A 2 8.98 -33.47 6.62
C THR A 2 9.94 -32.34 6.98
N PRO A 3 10.28 -31.43 6.04
CA PRO A 3 11.15 -30.32 6.34
C PRO A 3 10.53 -29.45 7.46
N PRO A 4 11.38 -28.83 8.31
CA PRO A 4 10.91 -27.90 9.33
C PRO A 4 10.06 -26.82 8.65
N SER A 5 8.89 -26.56 9.22
CA SER A 5 7.93 -25.61 8.64
C SER A 5 7.79 -24.41 9.57
N GLU A 6 7.91 -23.20 9.02
CA GLU A 6 7.66 -21.95 9.75
C GLU A 6 6.15 -21.71 10.04
N ARG A 7 5.28 -22.64 9.61
CA ARG A 7 3.84 -22.58 9.86
C ARG A 7 3.49 -23.10 11.24
N LEU A 8 2.54 -22.45 11.91
CA LEU A 8 1.99 -22.94 13.18
C LEU A 8 1.13 -24.19 12.95
N PRO A 9 1.12 -25.15 13.90
CA PRO A 9 0.14 -26.22 13.92
C PRO A 9 -1.30 -25.69 13.94
N THR A 10 -2.23 -26.37 13.27
CA THR A 10 -3.60 -25.87 13.03
C THR A 10 -4.35 -25.46 14.29
N GLU A 11 -4.26 -26.24 15.38
CA GLU A 11 -4.95 -25.93 16.64
C GLU A 11 -4.37 -24.67 17.30
N THR A 12 -3.04 -24.53 17.33
CA THR A 12 -2.38 -23.32 17.86
C THR A 12 -2.68 -22.08 17.01
N ALA A 13 -2.72 -22.23 15.68
CA ALA A 13 -3.06 -21.14 14.77
C ALA A 13 -4.54 -20.70 14.98
N GLY A 14 -5.45 -21.65 15.15
CA GLY A 14 -6.86 -21.38 15.45
C GLY A 14 -7.05 -20.67 16.79
N ALA A 15 -6.34 -21.11 17.84
CA ALA A 15 -6.38 -20.47 19.15
C ALA A 15 -5.81 -19.03 19.14
N VAL A 16 -4.67 -18.82 18.47
CA VAL A 16 -4.09 -17.49 18.27
C VAL A 16 -5.06 -16.58 17.51
N ALA A 17 -5.72 -17.11 16.47
CA ALA A 17 -6.67 -16.35 15.70
C ALA A 17 -7.91 -15.96 16.50
N LEU A 18 -8.46 -16.90 17.29
CA LEU A 18 -9.58 -16.62 18.17
C LEU A 18 -9.24 -15.52 19.19
N ALA A 19 -8.08 -15.63 19.85
CA ALA A 19 -7.63 -14.63 20.82
C ALA A 19 -7.43 -13.25 20.18
N ALA A 20 -6.84 -13.19 18.99
CA ALA A 20 -6.71 -11.95 18.23
C ALA A 20 -8.06 -11.33 17.86
N VAL A 21 -9.03 -12.13 17.44
CA VAL A 21 -10.39 -11.68 17.14
C VAL A 21 -11.05 -11.12 18.40
N VAL A 22 -10.98 -11.83 19.53
CA VAL A 22 -11.52 -11.34 20.81
C VAL A 22 -10.86 -10.02 21.24
N GLY A 23 -9.54 -9.92 21.15
CA GLY A 23 -8.81 -8.68 21.46
C GLY A 23 -9.20 -7.53 20.53
N THR A 24 -9.34 -7.80 19.23
CA THR A 24 -9.78 -6.80 18.25
C THR A 24 -11.22 -6.33 18.53
N VAL A 25 -12.13 -7.27 18.82
CA VAL A 25 -13.52 -6.95 19.18
C VAL A 25 -13.54 -6.06 20.42
N ALA A 26 -12.79 -6.41 21.46
CA ALA A 26 -12.69 -5.61 22.68
C ALA A 26 -12.20 -4.18 22.40
N LEU A 27 -11.15 -4.01 21.62
CA LEU A 27 -10.65 -2.68 21.23
C LEU A 27 -11.66 -1.91 20.36
N SER A 28 -12.36 -2.59 19.45
CA SER A 28 -13.34 -1.98 18.55
C SER A 28 -14.63 -1.48 19.23
N LEU A 29 -14.95 -2.01 20.43
CA LEU A 29 -16.07 -1.51 21.23
C LEU A 29 -15.80 -0.10 21.78
N VAL A 30 -14.53 0.27 21.91
CA VAL A 30 -14.11 1.62 22.33
C VAL A 30 -13.79 2.47 21.11
N GLU A 31 -12.98 1.95 20.19
CA GLU A 31 -12.52 2.69 19.01
C GLU A 31 -12.75 1.86 17.72
N PRO A 32 -13.88 2.08 17.01
CA PRO A 32 -14.30 1.27 15.86
C PRO A 32 -13.30 1.23 14.70
N THR A 33 -12.45 2.25 14.56
CA THR A 33 -11.43 2.30 13.50
C THR A 33 -10.41 1.16 13.60
N THR A 34 -10.24 0.57 14.79
CA THR A 34 -9.44 -0.64 14.99
C THR A 34 -9.94 -1.78 14.10
N ALA A 35 -11.25 -1.99 14.02
CA ALA A 35 -11.85 -3.05 13.19
C ALA A 35 -11.64 -2.78 11.69
N VAL A 36 -11.81 -1.52 11.27
CA VAL A 36 -11.54 -1.10 9.88
C VAL A 36 -10.08 -1.37 9.51
N GLY A 37 -9.16 -1.00 10.41
CA GLY A 37 -7.74 -1.31 10.29
C GLY A 37 -7.48 -2.81 10.17
N THR A 38 -8.05 -3.63 11.05
CA THR A 38 -7.87 -5.10 11.03
C THR A 38 -8.39 -5.73 9.75
N LEU A 39 -9.54 -5.30 9.25
CA LEU A 39 -10.05 -5.76 7.95
C LEU A 39 -9.09 -5.37 6.83
N ALA A 40 -8.63 -4.13 6.79
CA ALA A 40 -7.70 -3.70 5.75
C ALA A 40 -6.35 -4.42 5.81
N GLY A 41 -5.79 -4.61 7.00
CA GLY A 41 -4.58 -5.41 7.21
C GLY A 41 -4.75 -6.87 6.78
N GLY A 42 -5.90 -7.46 7.07
CA GLY A 42 -6.25 -8.81 6.62
C GLY A 42 -6.36 -8.91 5.10
N VAL A 43 -7.00 -7.93 4.44
CA VAL A 43 -7.06 -7.87 2.98
C VAL A 43 -5.65 -7.69 2.38
N LEU A 44 -4.82 -6.79 2.93
CA LEU A 44 -3.43 -6.63 2.51
C LEU A 44 -2.67 -7.95 2.63
N ALA A 45 -2.73 -8.63 3.78
CA ALA A 45 -2.06 -9.91 3.94
C ALA A 45 -2.60 -11.01 3.01
N ALA A 46 -3.90 -11.07 2.78
CA ALA A 46 -4.50 -11.97 1.81
C ALA A 46 -3.99 -11.69 0.38
N THR A 47 -3.78 -10.42 0.02
CA THR A 47 -3.16 -10.08 -1.27
C THR A 47 -1.73 -10.57 -1.38
N LEU A 48 -0.93 -10.50 -0.30
CA LEU A 48 0.46 -10.97 -0.27
C LEU A 48 0.57 -12.46 -0.60
N LEU A 49 -0.35 -13.28 -0.09
CA LEU A 49 -0.38 -14.73 -0.32
C LEU A 49 -0.66 -15.09 -1.80
N GLY A 50 -1.29 -14.19 -2.55
CA GLY A 50 -1.64 -14.42 -3.96
C GLY A 50 -0.51 -14.19 -4.96
N PHE A 51 0.59 -13.51 -4.55
CA PHE A 51 1.67 -13.12 -5.46
C PHE A 51 2.55 -14.29 -5.95
N GLY A 52 2.46 -15.47 -5.30
CA GLY A 52 3.17 -16.69 -5.73
C GLY A 52 2.52 -17.41 -6.92
N ARG A 53 1.31 -17.01 -7.35
CA ARG A 53 0.52 -17.71 -8.39
C ARG A 53 0.81 -17.18 -9.80
N SER A 54 -0.08 -17.50 -10.75
CA SER A 54 0.03 -17.08 -12.15
C SER A 54 -0.04 -15.56 -12.33
N HIS A 55 0.47 -15.05 -13.46
CA HIS A 55 0.52 -13.61 -13.77
C HIS A 55 -0.83 -12.90 -13.68
N ARG A 56 -1.93 -13.56 -14.06
CA ARG A 56 -3.29 -13.00 -13.93
C ARG A 56 -3.64 -12.67 -12.47
N HIS A 57 -3.27 -13.54 -11.54
CA HIS A 57 -3.46 -13.28 -10.12
C HIS A 57 -2.58 -12.13 -9.64
N VAL A 58 -1.34 -12.05 -10.13
CA VAL A 58 -0.43 -10.96 -9.78
C VAL A 58 -0.99 -9.60 -10.19
N VAL A 59 -1.59 -9.47 -11.39
CA VAL A 59 -2.27 -8.22 -11.82
C VAL A 59 -3.37 -7.83 -10.84
N VAL A 60 -4.28 -8.75 -10.53
CA VAL A 60 -5.41 -8.45 -9.64
C VAL A 60 -4.92 -8.09 -8.24
N ARG A 61 -3.93 -8.81 -7.71
CA ARG A 61 -3.39 -8.54 -6.38
C ARG A 61 -2.62 -7.23 -6.31
N SER A 62 -1.85 -6.86 -7.34
CA SER A 62 -1.15 -5.58 -7.35
C SER A 62 -2.12 -4.39 -7.46
N ALA A 63 -3.22 -4.55 -8.19
CA ALA A 63 -4.32 -3.58 -8.18
C ALA A 63 -4.97 -3.45 -6.81
N LEU A 64 -5.29 -4.59 -6.17
CA LEU A 64 -5.89 -4.60 -4.84
C LEU A 64 -4.98 -3.97 -3.77
N VAL A 65 -3.66 -4.17 -3.83
CA VAL A 65 -2.73 -3.49 -2.92
C VAL A 65 -2.88 -1.98 -3.03
N ALA A 66 -2.90 -1.42 -4.25
CA ALA A 66 -3.07 0.01 -4.45
C ALA A 66 -4.42 0.51 -3.90
N VAL A 67 -5.52 -0.18 -4.24
CA VAL A 67 -6.87 0.20 -3.82
C VAL A 67 -7.04 0.12 -2.30
N VAL A 68 -6.51 -0.93 -1.67
CA VAL A 68 -6.63 -1.11 -0.22
C VAL A 68 -5.80 -0.07 0.52
N VAL A 69 -4.58 0.23 0.08
CA VAL A 69 -3.76 1.27 0.72
C VAL A 69 -4.41 2.64 0.56
N LEU A 70 -4.84 3.01 -0.65
CA LEU A 70 -5.57 4.27 -0.89
C LEU A 70 -6.84 4.34 -0.04
N GLY A 71 -7.61 3.25 0.01
CA GLY A 71 -8.80 3.15 0.85
C GLY A 71 -8.48 3.35 2.32
N THR A 72 -7.43 2.71 2.84
CA THR A 72 -7.03 2.87 4.25
C THR A 72 -6.59 4.28 4.59
N VAL A 73 -5.77 4.90 3.75
CA VAL A 73 -5.31 6.28 3.96
C VAL A 73 -6.49 7.24 3.86
N GLY A 74 -7.40 7.02 2.91
CA GLY A 74 -8.63 7.79 2.77
C GLY A 74 -9.53 7.69 3.99
N THR A 75 -9.75 6.48 4.52
CA THR A 75 -10.53 6.30 5.75
C THR A 75 -9.85 6.93 6.96
N ALA A 76 -8.51 6.85 7.06
CA ALA A 76 -7.76 7.49 8.14
C ALA A 76 -7.88 9.03 8.07
N GLY A 77 -7.77 9.59 6.87
CA GLY A 77 -7.94 11.03 6.64
C GLY A 77 -9.36 11.52 6.92
N ALA A 78 -10.38 10.73 6.58
CA ALA A 78 -11.79 11.08 6.83
C ALA A 78 -12.14 11.13 8.33
N VAL A 79 -11.46 10.33 9.16
CA VAL A 79 -11.68 10.36 10.61
C VAL A 79 -10.97 11.56 11.24
N GLY A 80 -9.77 11.91 10.79
CA GLY A 80 -9.06 13.14 11.19
C GLY A 80 -8.53 13.16 12.64
N GLU A 81 -8.96 12.23 13.49
CA GLU A 81 -8.52 12.15 14.89
C GLU A 81 -7.23 11.31 15.04
N PRO A 82 -6.17 11.84 15.70
CA PRO A 82 -4.89 11.15 15.82
C PRO A 82 -4.98 9.78 16.50
N ILE A 83 -5.84 9.67 17.53
CA ILE A 83 -6.10 8.44 18.27
C ILE A 83 -6.70 7.39 17.34
N ALA A 84 -7.72 7.75 16.59
CA ALA A 84 -8.42 6.86 15.67
C ALA A 84 -7.53 6.41 14.50
N ILE A 85 -6.62 7.27 14.03
CA ILE A 85 -5.58 6.92 13.05
C ILE A 85 -4.57 5.93 13.68
N GLY A 86 -4.17 6.16 14.92
CA GLY A 86 -3.26 5.28 15.66
C GLY A 86 -3.83 3.88 15.90
N THR A 87 -5.08 3.78 16.35
CA THR A 87 -5.78 2.51 16.55
C THR A 87 -6.09 1.80 15.24
N MET A 88 -6.36 2.54 14.16
CA MET A 88 -6.48 1.97 12.81
C MET A 88 -5.14 1.36 12.34
N ALA A 89 -4.02 2.05 12.54
CA ALA A 89 -2.70 1.52 12.22
C ALA A 89 -2.38 0.24 13.02
N VAL A 90 -2.70 0.24 14.33
CA VAL A 90 -2.64 -0.97 15.17
C VAL A 90 -3.50 -2.08 14.58
N GLY A 91 -4.74 -1.77 14.20
CA GLY A 91 -5.66 -2.70 13.55
C GLY A 91 -5.03 -3.34 12.30
N VAL A 92 -4.42 -2.55 11.41
CA VAL A 92 -3.74 -3.05 10.20
C VAL A 92 -2.66 -4.07 10.56
N VAL A 93 -1.85 -3.79 11.59
CA VAL A 93 -0.80 -4.71 12.06
C VAL A 93 -1.42 -6.00 12.62
N ILE A 94 -2.50 -5.91 13.40
CA ILE A 94 -3.24 -7.09 13.90
C ILE A 94 -3.74 -7.94 12.73
N GLY A 95 -4.36 -7.33 11.73
CA GLY A 95 -4.89 -8.03 10.55
C GLY A 95 -3.80 -8.76 9.76
N ILE A 96 -2.64 -8.10 9.57
CA ILE A 96 -1.48 -8.72 8.92
C ILE A 96 -0.94 -9.89 9.74
N GLY A 97 -0.76 -9.69 11.05
CA GLY A 97 -0.29 -10.72 11.98
C GLY A 97 -1.23 -11.94 12.01
N LEU A 98 -2.54 -11.71 12.00
CA LEU A 98 -3.58 -12.74 12.05
C LEU A 98 -3.51 -13.63 10.81
N CYS A 99 -3.49 -13.02 9.63
CA CYS A 99 -3.34 -13.74 8.37
C CYS A 99 -1.98 -14.46 8.29
N GLY A 100 -0.91 -13.84 8.80
CA GLY A 100 0.42 -14.46 8.86
C GLY A 100 0.46 -15.69 9.77
N ALA A 101 -0.23 -15.65 10.91
CA ALA A 101 -0.32 -16.78 11.84
C ALA A 101 -1.11 -17.96 11.24
N LEU A 102 -2.18 -17.66 10.49
CA LEU A 102 -3.06 -18.68 9.87
C LEU A 102 -2.50 -19.28 8.57
N ALA A 103 -1.96 -18.43 7.68
CA ALA A 103 -1.51 -18.87 6.36
C ALA A 103 -0.01 -19.21 6.31
N GLY A 104 0.74 -18.78 7.32
CA GLY A 104 2.19 -18.85 7.35
C GLY A 104 2.87 -17.75 6.53
N PRO A 105 4.21 -17.69 6.61
CA PRO A 105 4.98 -16.68 5.90
C PRO A 105 4.87 -16.87 4.37
N PRO A 106 4.69 -15.78 3.61
CA PRO A 106 4.69 -15.84 2.16
C PRO A 106 6.06 -16.24 1.61
N GLU A 107 6.05 -16.96 0.48
CA GLU A 107 7.27 -17.33 -0.24
C GLU A 107 8.16 -16.10 -0.50
N PRO A 108 9.50 -16.25 -0.51
CA PRO A 108 10.41 -15.13 -0.79
C PRO A 108 10.12 -14.43 -2.13
N SER A 109 9.67 -15.19 -3.13
CA SER A 109 9.23 -14.70 -4.44
C SER A 109 8.00 -13.79 -4.35
N ALA A 110 6.99 -14.20 -3.56
CA ALA A 110 5.77 -13.44 -3.31
C ALA A 110 6.07 -12.14 -2.54
N ARG A 111 6.95 -12.20 -1.53
CA ARG A 111 7.43 -11.01 -0.79
C ARG A 111 8.11 -10.01 -1.70
N ARG A 112 9.03 -10.47 -2.57
CA ARG A 112 9.72 -9.60 -3.52
C ARG A 112 8.75 -8.92 -4.50
N ARG A 113 7.78 -9.69 -5.03
CA ARG A 113 6.75 -9.17 -5.96
C ARG A 113 5.82 -8.16 -5.27
N ALA A 114 5.41 -8.42 -4.04
CA ALA A 114 4.60 -7.49 -3.26
C ALA A 114 5.36 -6.21 -2.93
N GLY A 115 6.65 -6.30 -2.56
CA GLY A 115 7.51 -5.13 -2.36
C GLY A 115 7.65 -4.29 -3.63
N LEU A 116 7.81 -4.94 -4.79
CA LEU A 116 7.82 -4.24 -6.08
C LEU A 116 6.46 -3.56 -6.36
N ALA A 117 5.35 -4.25 -6.09
CA ALA A 117 4.02 -3.67 -6.26
C ALA A 117 3.83 -2.43 -5.37
N ALA A 118 4.19 -2.51 -4.09
CA ALA A 118 4.16 -1.39 -3.17
C ALA A 118 5.02 -0.21 -3.67
N PHE A 119 6.24 -0.49 -4.16
CA PHE A 119 7.13 0.52 -4.72
C PHE A 119 6.53 1.24 -5.93
N VAL A 120 6.04 0.46 -6.90
CA VAL A 120 5.42 1.02 -8.12
C VAL A 120 4.18 1.82 -7.76
N THR A 121 3.34 1.31 -6.86
CA THR A 121 2.17 2.04 -6.36
C THR A 121 2.60 3.37 -5.76
N GLY A 122 3.59 3.39 -4.86
CA GLY A 122 4.09 4.62 -4.24
C GLY A 122 4.67 5.62 -5.24
N ALA A 123 5.42 5.14 -6.24
CA ALA A 123 5.96 5.98 -7.31
C ALA A 123 4.85 6.56 -8.20
N LEU A 124 3.84 5.77 -8.54
CA LEU A 124 2.68 6.22 -9.31
C LEU A 124 1.87 7.24 -8.52
N THR A 125 1.60 7.01 -7.23
CA THR A 125 0.86 7.97 -6.42
C THR A 125 1.64 9.28 -6.26
N ALA A 126 2.96 9.22 -6.07
CA ALA A 126 3.81 10.42 -6.06
C ALA A 126 3.77 11.19 -7.39
N GLY A 127 3.72 10.47 -8.52
CA GLY A 127 3.59 11.08 -9.85
C GLY A 127 2.22 11.72 -10.12
N LEU A 128 1.16 11.28 -9.44
CA LEU A 128 -0.19 11.81 -9.58
C LEU A 128 -0.44 13.05 -8.70
N VAL A 129 0.32 13.24 -7.62
CA VAL A 129 0.29 14.43 -6.77
C VAL A 129 0.41 15.76 -7.56
N PRO A 130 1.43 15.96 -8.43
CA PRO A 130 1.54 17.20 -9.20
C PRO A 130 0.38 17.39 -10.19
N VAL A 131 -0.27 16.30 -10.64
CA VAL A 131 -1.47 16.40 -11.49
C VAL A 131 -2.65 16.94 -10.68
N ALA A 132 -2.86 16.43 -9.47
CA ALA A 132 -3.90 16.95 -8.57
C ALA A 132 -3.67 18.41 -8.20
N LEU A 133 -2.43 18.78 -7.85
CA LEU A 133 -2.04 20.16 -7.60
C LEU A 133 -2.24 21.06 -8.82
N GLY A 134 -1.89 20.58 -10.02
CA GLY A 134 -2.11 21.33 -11.27
C GLY A 134 -3.60 21.57 -11.54
N VAL A 135 -4.45 20.60 -11.20
CA VAL A 135 -5.91 20.74 -11.28
C VAL A 135 -6.43 21.79 -10.29
N GLU A 136 -5.94 21.76 -9.06
CA GLU A 136 -6.28 22.73 -8.01
C GLU A 136 -5.88 24.15 -8.40
N LEU A 137 -4.62 24.35 -8.80
CA LEU A 137 -4.08 25.66 -9.17
C LEU A 137 -4.77 26.28 -10.37
N ALA A 138 -5.31 25.45 -11.27
CA ALA A 138 -6.08 25.91 -12.42
C ALA A 138 -7.54 26.25 -12.09
N GLY A 139 -8.04 25.91 -10.89
CA GLY A 139 -9.45 26.09 -10.51
C GLY A 139 -10.38 25.01 -11.07
N GLY A 140 -9.88 23.78 -11.22
CA GLY A 140 -10.67 22.60 -11.60
C GLY A 140 -10.23 21.94 -12.89
N VAL A 141 -10.74 20.73 -13.16
CA VAL A 141 -10.27 19.84 -14.25
C VAL A 141 -10.42 20.48 -15.63
N GLY A 142 -11.54 21.18 -15.89
CA GLY A 142 -11.77 21.84 -17.17
C GLY A 142 -10.78 22.98 -17.44
N ALA A 143 -10.52 23.79 -16.42
CA ALA A 143 -9.54 24.86 -16.50
C ALA A 143 -8.11 24.31 -16.58
N ALA A 144 -7.80 23.22 -15.88
CA ALA A 144 -6.51 22.53 -15.97
C ALA A 144 -6.26 21.97 -17.37
N LEU A 145 -7.27 21.35 -17.99
CA LEU A 145 -7.19 20.86 -19.36
C LEU A 145 -7.03 22.02 -20.35
N SER A 146 -7.77 23.11 -20.17
CA SER A 146 -7.61 24.32 -20.97
C SER A 146 -6.18 24.88 -20.83
N SER A 147 -5.70 25.06 -19.60
CA SER A 147 -4.34 25.51 -19.31
C SER A 147 -3.31 24.59 -19.94
N ALA A 148 -3.45 23.26 -19.81
CA ALA A 148 -2.57 22.26 -20.42
C ALA A 148 -2.52 22.36 -21.96
N LEU A 149 -3.66 22.58 -22.61
CA LEU A 149 -3.73 22.80 -24.06
C LEU A 149 -2.97 24.06 -24.48
N TRP A 150 -3.00 25.10 -23.64
CA TRP A 150 -2.41 26.40 -23.93
C TRP A 150 -1.09 26.69 -23.20
N VAL A 151 -0.45 25.68 -22.58
CA VAL A 151 0.84 25.81 -21.88
C VAL A 151 1.90 26.47 -22.77
N ALA A 152 1.90 26.16 -24.06
CA ALA A 152 2.88 26.68 -25.00
C ALA A 152 2.50 28.04 -25.63
N GLU A 153 1.44 28.70 -25.13
CA GLU A 153 0.82 29.92 -25.69
C GLU A 153 0.25 29.73 -27.12
N PRO A 154 -0.75 30.53 -27.57
CA PRO A 154 -1.31 30.51 -28.92
C PRO A 154 -0.36 31.13 -29.96
N THR A 155 0.88 30.64 -30.04
CA THR A 155 1.92 31.15 -30.95
C THR A 155 2.49 30.03 -31.83
N VAL A 156 3.17 30.41 -32.91
CA VAL A 156 3.87 29.46 -33.81
C VAL A 156 4.95 28.69 -33.05
N THR A 157 5.71 29.38 -32.20
CA THR A 157 6.72 28.77 -31.32
C THR A 157 6.08 27.78 -30.34
N GLY A 158 4.89 28.13 -29.82
CA GLY A 158 4.08 27.24 -28.99
C GLY A 158 3.64 25.95 -29.68
N LEU A 159 3.14 26.07 -30.92
CA LEU A 159 2.73 24.92 -31.71
C LEU A 159 3.94 24.03 -32.08
N VAL A 160 5.05 24.64 -32.52
CA VAL A 160 6.27 23.91 -32.87
C VAL A 160 6.84 23.16 -31.67
N SER A 161 6.93 23.80 -30.50
CA SER A 161 7.40 23.15 -29.27
C SER A 161 6.51 21.97 -28.86
N SER A 162 5.18 22.10 -28.98
CA SER A 162 4.23 21.01 -28.70
C SER A 162 4.43 19.81 -29.63
N ILE A 163 4.64 20.06 -30.93
CA ILE A 163 4.93 19.02 -31.93
C ILE A 163 6.25 18.33 -31.62
N LEU A 164 7.29 19.10 -31.29
CA LEU A 164 8.61 18.56 -30.94
C LEU A 164 8.56 17.70 -29.66
N LEU A 165 7.86 18.16 -28.63
CA LEU A 165 7.67 17.41 -27.38
C LEU A 165 6.90 16.11 -27.63
N GLY A 166 5.82 16.15 -28.41
CA GLY A 166 5.06 14.96 -28.79
C GLY A 166 5.89 13.96 -29.59
N GLY A 167 6.66 14.44 -30.58
CA GLY A 167 7.57 13.62 -31.38
C GLY A 167 8.68 12.99 -30.54
N LEU A 168 9.29 13.76 -29.62
CA LEU A 168 10.29 13.26 -28.68
C LEU A 168 9.71 12.18 -27.76
N ALA A 169 8.53 12.43 -27.17
CA ALA A 169 7.85 11.48 -26.29
C ALA A 169 7.52 10.17 -27.02
N ALA A 170 7.00 10.26 -28.24
CA ALA A 170 6.72 9.09 -29.07
C ALA A 170 8.00 8.30 -29.44
N ALA A 171 9.08 9.00 -29.78
CA ALA A 171 10.37 8.36 -30.06
C ALA A 171 10.95 7.66 -28.82
N LEU A 172 10.88 8.31 -27.65
CA LEU A 172 11.29 7.73 -26.37
C LEU A 172 10.46 6.50 -26.02
N ALA A 173 9.14 6.53 -26.26
CA ALA A 173 8.27 5.38 -26.08
C ALA A 173 8.74 4.18 -26.90
N VAL A 174 9.00 4.37 -28.20
CA VAL A 174 9.49 3.30 -29.09
C VAL A 174 10.86 2.78 -28.64
N ILE A 175 11.74 3.64 -28.11
CA ILE A 175 13.05 3.23 -27.59
C ILE A 175 12.93 2.44 -26.29
N ALA A 176 12.00 2.83 -25.41
CA ALA A 176 11.82 2.25 -24.10
C ALA A 176 11.13 0.88 -24.16
N VAL A 177 10.20 0.68 -25.10
CA VAL A 177 9.45 -0.57 -25.25
C VAL A 177 10.41 -1.77 -25.45
N PRO A 178 10.27 -2.85 -24.65
CA PRO A 178 11.12 -4.02 -24.77
C PRO A 178 11.01 -4.72 -26.13
N PRO A 179 12.10 -5.34 -26.62
CA PRO A 179 12.13 -6.02 -27.92
C PRO A 179 11.07 -7.10 -28.11
N ALA A 180 10.75 -7.80 -27.02
CA ALA A 180 9.83 -8.92 -27.00
C ALA A 180 8.37 -8.52 -27.30
N MET A 181 8.01 -7.24 -27.19
CA MET A 181 6.67 -6.75 -27.54
C MET A 181 6.45 -6.64 -29.05
N CYS A 182 7.53 -6.41 -29.81
CA CYS A 182 7.44 -6.09 -31.25
C CYS A 182 8.04 -7.16 -32.14
N THR A 183 8.86 -8.07 -31.60
CA THR A 183 9.60 -9.05 -32.39
C THR A 183 9.75 -10.39 -31.70
N VAL A 184 9.71 -11.47 -32.51
CA VAL A 184 9.98 -12.85 -32.08
C VAL A 184 11.48 -12.96 -31.69
N PRO A 185 11.83 -13.71 -30.62
CA PRO A 185 13.17 -13.72 -30.00
C PRO A 185 14.37 -14.11 -30.89
N GLN A 186 14.14 -14.57 -32.11
CA GLN A 186 15.20 -15.12 -32.97
C GLN A 186 15.98 -14.10 -33.80
N ARG A 187 15.64 -12.80 -33.79
CA ARG A 187 16.31 -11.80 -34.67
C ARG A 187 16.59 -10.46 -34.00
N ARG A 188 17.62 -10.42 -33.14
CA ARG A 188 18.11 -9.20 -32.47
C ARG A 188 18.44 -8.08 -33.46
N GLU A 189 19.08 -8.42 -34.59
CA GLU A 189 19.42 -7.44 -35.64
C GLU A 189 18.17 -6.86 -36.31
N ARG A 190 17.19 -7.71 -36.65
CA ARG A 190 15.92 -7.26 -37.25
C ARG A 190 15.14 -6.34 -36.31
N TYR A 191 15.19 -6.61 -35.00
CA TYR A 191 14.61 -5.71 -34.00
C TYR A 191 15.29 -4.34 -33.97
N ILE A 192 16.62 -4.28 -33.97
CA ILE A 192 17.35 -3.01 -33.98
C ILE A 192 17.03 -2.20 -35.24
N THR A 193 16.98 -2.87 -36.40
CA THR A 193 16.64 -2.22 -37.68
C THR A 193 15.21 -1.69 -37.70
N VAL A 194 14.23 -2.49 -37.28
CA VAL A 194 12.82 -2.07 -37.21
C VAL A 194 12.62 -0.91 -36.22
N ARG A 195 13.22 -0.99 -35.03
CA ARG A 195 13.14 0.09 -34.04
C ARG A 195 13.77 1.38 -34.55
N ARG A 196 14.95 1.30 -35.17
CA ARG A 196 15.63 2.47 -35.77
C ARG A 196 14.82 3.06 -36.90
N SER A 197 14.17 2.23 -37.72
CA SER A 197 13.26 2.67 -38.78
C SER A 197 12.03 3.39 -38.22
N PHE A 198 11.39 2.87 -37.15
CA PHE A 198 10.27 3.55 -36.50
C PHE A 198 10.67 4.89 -35.88
N VAL A 199 11.76 4.94 -35.11
CA VAL A 199 12.27 6.19 -34.53
C VAL A 199 12.62 7.20 -35.63
N ALA A 200 13.27 6.76 -36.71
CA ALA A 200 13.57 7.61 -37.86
C ALA A 200 12.28 8.11 -38.53
N SER A 201 11.26 7.27 -38.69
CA SER A 201 9.98 7.67 -39.28
C SER A 201 9.24 8.71 -38.42
N ILE A 202 9.27 8.56 -37.09
CA ILE A 202 8.71 9.56 -36.15
C ILE A 202 9.50 10.87 -36.26
N ALA A 203 10.83 10.81 -36.30
CA ALA A 203 11.68 12.00 -36.44
C ALA A 203 11.42 12.73 -37.77
N ILE A 204 11.32 11.98 -38.88
CA ILE A 204 11.00 12.55 -40.21
C ILE A 204 9.61 13.15 -40.21
N ALA A 205 8.60 12.44 -39.70
CA ALA A 205 7.23 12.95 -39.62
C ALA A 205 7.18 14.25 -38.80
N THR A 206 7.81 14.27 -37.63
CA THR A 206 7.90 15.46 -36.77
C THR A 206 8.59 16.62 -37.50
N ALA A 207 9.72 16.36 -38.16
CA ALA A 207 10.46 17.38 -38.90
C ALA A 207 9.67 17.95 -40.08
N VAL A 208 8.96 17.08 -40.83
CA VAL A 208 8.09 17.49 -41.95
C VAL A 208 6.92 18.33 -41.44
N THR A 209 6.28 17.93 -40.34
CA THR A 209 5.19 18.71 -39.74
C THR A 209 5.68 20.08 -39.27
N VAL A 210 6.84 20.15 -38.60
CA VAL A 210 7.44 21.42 -38.18
C VAL A 210 7.79 22.29 -39.40
N ALA A 211 8.41 21.72 -40.43
CA ALA A 211 8.74 22.44 -41.66
C ALA A 211 7.49 22.98 -42.36
N ALA A 212 6.41 22.19 -42.43
CA ALA A 212 5.14 22.64 -43.00
C ALA A 212 4.55 23.84 -42.23
N VAL A 213 4.56 23.80 -40.89
CA VAL A 213 4.12 24.92 -40.04
C VAL A 213 4.97 26.17 -40.29
N LEU A 214 6.30 26.02 -40.38
CA LEU A 214 7.21 27.14 -40.64
C LEU A 214 7.05 27.73 -42.04
N VAL A 215 6.83 26.89 -43.06
CA VAL A 215 6.55 27.36 -44.44
C VAL A 215 5.24 28.14 -44.47
N VAL A 216 4.16 27.62 -43.86
CA VAL A 216 2.89 28.35 -43.74
C VAL A 216 3.10 29.68 -43.01
N ALA A 217 3.90 29.71 -41.93
CA ALA A 217 4.23 30.93 -41.21
C ALA A 217 4.98 31.95 -42.08
N MET A 218 5.95 31.51 -42.91
CA MET A 218 6.65 32.40 -43.84
C MET A 218 5.73 32.94 -44.95
N LEU A 219 4.80 32.11 -45.45
CA LEU A 219 3.84 32.48 -46.49
C LEU A 219 2.79 33.50 -46.03
N THR A 220 2.62 33.72 -44.71
CA THR A 220 1.70 34.74 -44.18
C THR A 220 2.06 36.15 -44.63
N ALA A 221 3.35 36.44 -44.87
CA ALA A 221 3.81 37.72 -45.40
C ALA A 221 3.41 37.93 -46.88
N LEU A 222 3.07 36.86 -47.60
CA LEU A 222 2.82 36.89 -49.04
C LEU A 222 1.33 36.77 -49.39
N THR A 223 0.52 36.13 -48.55
CA THR A 223 -0.91 35.89 -48.86
C THR A 223 -1.81 35.96 -47.61
N PRO A 224 -2.98 36.62 -47.70
CA PRO A 224 -3.95 36.66 -46.59
C PRO A 224 -4.63 35.32 -46.30
N LEU A 225 -4.62 34.39 -47.27
CA LEU A 225 -5.12 33.03 -47.05
C LEU A 225 -4.19 32.23 -46.12
N ALA A 226 -2.88 32.46 -46.19
CA ALA A 226 -1.92 31.79 -45.31
C ALA A 226 -2.02 32.29 -43.85
N SER A 227 -2.33 33.58 -43.63
CA SER A 227 -2.55 34.09 -42.27
C SER A 227 -3.79 33.47 -41.63
N LEU A 228 -4.90 33.35 -42.37
CA LEU A 228 -6.11 32.66 -41.91
C LEU A 228 -5.84 31.18 -41.56
N LEU A 229 -5.10 30.47 -42.43
CA LEU A 229 -4.69 29.09 -42.17
C LEU A 229 -3.84 28.96 -40.91
N LEU A 230 -2.87 29.87 -40.71
CA LEU A 230 -2.00 29.86 -39.54
C LEU A 230 -2.77 30.14 -38.25
N GLU A 231 -3.69 31.11 -38.25
CA GLU A 231 -4.54 31.42 -37.11
C GLU A 231 -5.43 30.24 -36.73
N VAL A 232 -6.06 29.59 -37.71
CA VAL A 232 -6.85 28.37 -37.48
C VAL A 232 -5.98 27.25 -36.91
N LEU A 233 -4.75 27.06 -37.42
CA LEU A 233 -3.87 25.99 -36.99
C LEU A 233 -3.32 26.20 -35.57
N VAL A 234 -2.84 27.42 -35.29
CA VAL A 234 -2.27 27.81 -33.99
C VAL A 234 -3.35 27.89 -32.91
N GLY A 235 -4.54 28.35 -33.28
CA GLY A 235 -5.74 28.43 -32.46
C GLY A 235 -6.55 27.12 -32.36
N SER A 236 -6.16 26.05 -33.07
CA SER A 236 -6.91 24.79 -33.06
C SER A 236 -6.73 24.03 -31.75
N SER A 237 -7.82 23.90 -30.99
CA SER A 237 -7.88 23.05 -29.81
C SER A 237 -7.64 21.57 -30.15
N LEU A 238 -8.09 21.10 -31.32
CA LEU A 238 -7.96 19.71 -31.75
C LEU A 238 -6.50 19.33 -32.02
N VAL A 239 -5.74 20.18 -32.72
CA VAL A 239 -4.30 19.94 -32.98
C VAL A 239 -3.52 19.91 -31.68
N ARG A 240 -3.80 20.84 -30.76
CA ARG A 240 -3.16 20.89 -29.44
C ARG A 240 -3.55 19.72 -28.56
N ALA A 241 -4.81 19.30 -28.58
CA ALA A 241 -5.27 18.13 -27.85
C ALA A 241 -4.59 16.85 -28.34
N LEU A 242 -4.41 16.69 -29.66
CA LEU A 242 -3.66 15.57 -30.22
C LEU A 242 -2.18 15.61 -29.82
N CYS A 243 -1.53 16.78 -29.88
CA CYS A 243 -0.14 16.91 -29.44
C CYS A 243 0.03 16.59 -27.95
N LEU A 244 -0.86 17.11 -27.11
CA LEU A 244 -0.90 16.83 -25.68
C LEU A 244 -1.12 15.33 -25.43
N LEU A 245 -2.08 14.72 -26.11
CA LEU A 245 -2.38 13.29 -26.00
C LEU A 245 -1.16 12.44 -26.36
N VAL A 246 -0.51 12.72 -27.51
CA VAL A 246 0.71 12.00 -27.94
C VAL A 246 1.83 12.19 -26.92
N THR A 247 1.98 13.39 -26.37
CA THR A 247 3.01 13.69 -25.37
C THR A 247 2.78 12.90 -24.09
N VAL A 248 1.56 12.93 -23.54
CA VAL A 248 1.19 12.24 -22.29
C VAL A 248 1.28 10.72 -22.46
N VAL A 249 0.68 10.18 -23.52
CA VAL A 249 0.72 8.73 -23.81
C VAL A 249 2.15 8.28 -24.09
N GLY A 250 2.90 9.04 -24.90
CA GLY A 250 4.30 8.74 -25.22
C GLY A 250 5.19 8.74 -23.98
N ALA A 251 5.09 9.77 -23.13
CA ALA A 251 5.84 9.85 -21.88
C ALA A 251 5.49 8.71 -20.92
N GLY A 252 4.19 8.37 -20.79
CA GLY A 252 3.72 7.26 -19.96
C GLY A 252 4.26 5.90 -20.44
N VAL A 253 4.16 5.62 -21.74
CA VAL A 253 4.70 4.39 -22.34
C VAL A 253 6.23 4.36 -22.22
N ALA A 254 6.92 5.49 -22.40
CA ALA A 254 8.36 5.58 -22.22
C ALA A 254 8.76 5.22 -20.78
N CYS A 255 8.12 5.83 -19.79
CA CYS A 255 8.39 5.58 -18.38
C CYS A 255 8.18 4.10 -18.02
N LEU A 256 7.02 3.53 -18.37
CA LEU A 256 6.71 2.11 -18.14
C LEU A 256 7.70 1.20 -18.88
N GLY A 257 8.01 1.52 -20.13
CA GLY A 257 8.97 0.78 -20.95
C GLY A 257 10.36 0.72 -20.31
N PHE A 258 10.86 1.85 -19.78
CA PHE A 258 12.14 1.90 -19.08
C PHE A 258 12.15 1.03 -17.82
N VAL A 259 11.07 1.06 -17.03
CA VAL A 259 10.95 0.22 -15.83
C VAL A 259 10.94 -1.25 -16.19
N VAL A 260 10.12 -1.66 -17.16
CA VAL A 260 10.08 -3.06 -17.63
C VAL A 260 11.43 -3.47 -18.17
N ARG A 261 12.10 -2.63 -18.95
CA ARG A 261 13.41 -2.94 -19.55
C ARG A 261 14.49 -3.10 -18.49
N ARG A 262 14.49 -2.25 -17.45
CA ARG A 262 15.42 -2.36 -16.32
C ARG A 262 15.15 -3.64 -15.54
N ALA A 263 13.89 -3.94 -15.20
CA ALA A 263 13.52 -5.17 -14.53
C ALA A 263 13.93 -6.41 -15.34
N TRP A 264 13.65 -6.41 -16.64
CA TRP A 264 14.03 -7.47 -17.58
C TRP A 264 15.55 -7.71 -17.61
N SER A 265 16.36 -6.65 -17.56
CA SER A 265 17.83 -6.79 -17.55
C SER A 265 18.40 -7.36 -16.25
N GLN A 266 17.62 -7.31 -15.16
CA GLN A 266 18.03 -7.77 -13.83
C GLN A 266 17.49 -9.16 -13.47
N THR A 267 16.61 -9.75 -14.29
CA THR A 267 16.04 -11.08 -14.06
C THR A 267 16.80 -12.15 -14.83
N THR A 268 17.33 -13.13 -14.10
CA THR A 268 17.84 -14.40 -14.64
C THR A 268 16.75 -15.47 -14.75
N ALA A 269 15.54 -15.19 -14.26
CA ALA A 269 14.43 -16.14 -14.24
C ALA A 269 13.68 -16.18 -15.57
N ARG A 270 13.22 -17.38 -15.94
CA ARG A 270 12.47 -17.67 -17.19
C ARG A 270 11.10 -16.97 -17.27
N SER A 271 10.57 -16.47 -16.16
CA SER A 271 9.31 -15.73 -16.09
C SER A 271 9.39 -14.60 -15.07
N ASP A 272 9.20 -13.37 -15.51
CA ASP A 272 9.09 -12.19 -14.65
C ASP A 272 7.62 -11.72 -14.54
N ALA A 273 7.21 -11.26 -13.36
CA ALA A 273 5.87 -10.77 -13.09
C ALA A 273 5.79 -9.23 -13.12
N THR A 274 6.90 -8.53 -13.40
CA THR A 274 6.96 -7.06 -13.41
C THR A 274 5.87 -6.41 -14.26
N VAL A 275 5.62 -6.89 -15.48
CA VAL A 275 4.59 -6.30 -16.36
C VAL A 275 3.19 -6.46 -15.76
N ALA A 276 2.90 -7.62 -15.16
CA ALA A 276 1.63 -7.87 -14.48
C ALA A 276 1.46 -6.95 -13.27
N ILE A 277 2.55 -6.74 -12.51
CA ILE A 277 2.57 -5.83 -11.37
C ILE A 277 2.27 -4.41 -11.83
N LEU A 278 3.02 -3.88 -12.80
CA LEU A 278 2.85 -2.53 -13.36
C LEU A 278 1.44 -2.30 -13.91
N ALA A 279 0.89 -3.27 -14.64
CA ALA A 279 -0.46 -3.18 -15.17
C ALA A 279 -1.49 -3.11 -14.05
N GLY A 280 -1.40 -3.99 -13.05
CA GLY A 280 -2.33 -4.00 -11.93
C GLY A 280 -2.20 -2.78 -11.03
N THR A 281 -0.98 -2.36 -10.65
CA THR A 281 -0.78 -1.14 -9.84
C THR A 281 -1.23 0.09 -10.61
N GLY A 282 -0.94 0.18 -11.91
CA GLY A 282 -1.41 1.27 -12.77
C GLY A 282 -2.92 1.38 -12.77
N VAL A 283 -3.63 0.27 -13.01
CA VAL A 283 -5.10 0.26 -12.94
C VAL A 283 -5.58 0.61 -11.52
N GLY A 284 -4.96 0.04 -10.48
CA GLY A 284 -5.35 0.24 -9.09
C GLY A 284 -5.08 1.64 -8.52
N THR A 285 -4.15 2.41 -9.09
CA THR A 285 -3.84 3.80 -8.66
C THR A 285 -4.48 4.85 -9.55
N VAL A 286 -4.42 4.68 -10.88
CA VAL A 286 -4.91 5.66 -11.85
C VAL A 286 -6.42 5.65 -11.95
N THR A 287 -7.08 4.48 -11.88
CA THR A 287 -8.54 4.43 -12.00
C THR A 287 -9.25 5.17 -10.84
N PRO A 288 -8.89 4.96 -9.56
CA PRO A 288 -9.49 5.75 -8.48
C PRO A 288 -9.19 7.24 -8.59
N PHE A 289 -8.01 7.62 -9.10
CA PHE A 289 -7.63 9.01 -9.30
C PHE A 289 -8.52 9.68 -10.35
N LEU A 290 -8.67 9.04 -11.52
CA LEU A 290 -9.53 9.53 -12.59
C LEU A 290 -11.00 9.54 -12.17
N ALA A 291 -11.44 8.55 -11.40
CA ALA A 291 -12.79 8.53 -10.84
C ALA A 291 -13.02 9.72 -9.90
N ALA A 292 -12.09 10.01 -8.98
CA ALA A 292 -12.19 11.16 -8.10
C ALA A 292 -12.24 12.49 -8.88
N LEU A 293 -11.41 12.65 -9.91
CA LEU A 293 -11.45 13.82 -10.79
C LEU A 293 -12.77 13.93 -11.57
N ALA A 294 -13.37 12.80 -11.96
CA ALA A 294 -14.62 12.78 -12.73
C ALA A 294 -15.86 13.13 -11.90
N VAL A 295 -15.88 12.78 -10.60
CA VAL A 295 -16.96 13.21 -9.69
C VAL A 295 -16.83 14.70 -9.34
N GLY A 296 -15.62 15.25 -9.44
CA GLY A 296 -15.35 16.68 -9.27
C GLY A 296 -15.37 17.14 -7.82
N GLU A 297 -15.21 18.46 -7.63
CA GLU A 297 -15.04 19.10 -6.32
C GLU A 297 -16.27 19.00 -5.40
N THR A 298 -17.39 18.51 -5.92
CA THR A 298 -18.61 18.29 -5.11
C THR A 298 -18.46 17.15 -4.10
N VAL A 299 -17.51 16.23 -4.31
CA VAL A 299 -17.30 15.06 -3.45
C VAL A 299 -15.86 14.95 -2.95
N VAL A 300 -14.86 15.31 -3.75
CA VAL A 300 -13.45 15.30 -3.34
C VAL A 300 -12.76 16.55 -3.88
N THR A 301 -12.20 17.36 -2.99
CA THR A 301 -11.41 18.53 -3.39
C THR A 301 -10.04 18.11 -3.92
N ALA A 302 -9.44 18.93 -4.78
CA ALA A 302 -8.10 18.66 -5.29
C ALA A 302 -7.04 18.64 -4.17
N THR A 303 -7.24 19.41 -3.10
CA THR A 303 -6.40 19.39 -1.89
C THR A 303 -6.48 18.06 -1.15
N GLU A 304 -7.69 17.51 -0.96
CA GLU A 304 -7.90 16.19 -0.36
C GLU A 304 -7.29 15.07 -1.22
N LEU A 305 -7.44 15.16 -2.55
CA LEU A 305 -6.84 14.21 -3.48
C LEU A 305 -5.30 14.26 -3.42
N THR A 306 -4.74 15.47 -3.37
CA THR A 306 -3.30 15.70 -3.20
C THR A 306 -2.80 15.12 -1.89
N ALA A 307 -3.49 15.38 -0.78
CA ALA A 307 -3.14 14.85 0.53
C ALA A 307 -3.23 13.32 0.56
N LEU A 308 -4.30 12.74 0.02
CA LEU A 308 -4.51 11.29 -0.04
C LEU A 308 -3.38 10.58 -0.80
N TYR A 309 -3.08 11.05 -2.02
CA TYR A 309 -2.05 10.45 -2.86
C TYR A 309 -0.64 10.75 -2.35
N GLY A 310 -0.42 11.92 -1.74
CA GLY A 310 0.84 12.30 -1.10
C GLY A 310 1.15 11.47 0.14
N VAL A 311 0.19 11.31 1.06
CA VAL A 311 0.33 10.46 2.24
C VAL A 311 0.49 9.00 1.83
N THR A 312 -0.27 8.52 0.84
CA THR A 312 -0.10 7.16 0.31
C THR A 312 1.30 6.93 -0.25
N ALA A 313 1.83 7.90 -1.02
CA ALA A 313 3.20 7.85 -1.53
C ALA A 313 4.22 7.81 -0.38
N LEU A 314 4.01 8.60 0.68
CA LEU A 314 4.87 8.63 1.85
C LEU A 314 4.82 7.31 2.63
N VAL A 315 3.64 6.75 2.89
CA VAL A 315 3.46 5.46 3.59
C VAL A 315 4.17 4.33 2.83
N LEU A 316 3.96 4.25 1.51
CA LEU A 316 4.61 3.24 0.67
C LEU A 316 6.12 3.51 0.48
N GLY A 317 6.53 4.77 0.45
CA GLY A 317 7.93 5.20 0.38
C GLY A 317 8.71 4.93 1.67
N VAL A 318 8.11 5.15 2.84
CA VAL A 318 8.71 4.76 4.13
C VAL A 318 8.84 3.24 4.21
N THR A 319 7.82 2.51 3.74
CA THR A 319 7.88 1.05 3.64
C THR A 319 9.04 0.59 2.75
N LEU A 320 9.41 1.36 1.72
CA LEU A 320 10.56 1.10 0.84
C LEU A 320 11.91 1.19 1.56
N ILE A 321 12.05 2.10 2.53
CA ILE A 321 13.30 2.31 3.28
C ILE A 321 13.37 1.32 4.44
N VAL A 322 12.25 1.15 5.15
CA VAL A 322 12.17 0.34 6.36
C VAL A 322 12.19 -1.15 6.03
N ALA A 323 11.51 -1.63 4.98
CA ALA A 323 11.46 -3.07 4.68
C ALA A 323 12.82 -3.72 4.34
N PRO A 324 13.70 -3.13 3.50
CA PRO A 324 15.03 -3.68 3.26
C PRO A 324 15.96 -3.51 4.45
N TRP A 325 15.93 -2.36 5.15
CA TRP A 325 16.72 -2.16 6.38
C TRP A 325 16.32 -3.15 7.47
N TYR A 326 15.03 -3.32 7.69
CA TYR A 326 14.48 -4.34 8.57
C TYR A 326 14.86 -5.74 8.12
N GLY A 327 14.86 -6.04 6.81
CA GLY A 327 15.32 -7.31 6.26
C GLY A 327 16.81 -7.58 6.41
N GLU A 328 17.63 -6.56 6.61
CA GLU A 328 19.06 -6.67 6.93
C GLU A 328 19.28 -6.87 8.44
N VAL A 329 18.55 -6.15 9.28
CA VAL A 329 18.58 -6.30 10.76
C VAL A 329 18.00 -7.66 11.19
N VAL A 330 16.88 -8.09 10.59
CA VAL A 330 16.26 -9.40 10.82
C VAL A 330 17.12 -10.56 10.34
N ARG A 331 18.01 -10.35 9.36
CA ARG A 331 18.99 -11.38 8.99
C ARG A 331 20.04 -11.60 10.07
N ALA A 332 20.28 -10.62 10.95
CA ALA A 332 21.18 -10.74 12.08
C ALA A 332 20.52 -11.40 13.30
N ASP A 333 19.25 -11.05 13.61
CA ASP A 333 18.57 -11.49 14.84
C ASP A 333 17.38 -12.46 14.64
N GLY A 334 17.06 -12.80 13.39
CA GLY A 334 15.89 -13.61 13.00
C GLY A 334 14.59 -12.78 12.84
N PRO A 335 13.61 -13.25 12.04
CA PRO A 335 12.39 -12.49 11.78
C PRO A 335 11.49 -12.41 13.02
N VAL A 336 10.95 -11.23 13.31
CA VAL A 336 9.87 -11.10 14.28
C VAL A 336 8.68 -11.88 13.74
N GLY A 337 8.37 -12.99 14.42
CA GLY A 337 7.31 -13.89 14.01
C GLY A 337 5.94 -13.21 14.05
N PRO A 338 4.98 -13.64 13.22
CA PRO A 338 3.64 -13.05 13.13
C PRO A 338 2.91 -13.02 14.48
N THR A 339 3.19 -13.98 15.37
CA THR A 339 2.64 -14.05 16.73
C THR A 339 3.18 -12.98 17.66
N ALA A 340 4.47 -12.65 17.56
CA ALA A 340 5.09 -11.59 18.36
C ALA A 340 4.62 -10.21 17.88
N LEU A 341 4.51 -10.03 16.56
CA LEU A 341 3.93 -8.82 15.96
C LEU A 341 2.47 -8.63 16.38
N LEU A 342 1.66 -9.69 16.33
CA LEU A 342 0.27 -9.65 16.76
C LEU A 342 0.12 -9.33 18.26
N ALA A 343 0.88 -10.01 19.11
CA ALA A 343 0.90 -9.73 20.55
C ALA A 343 1.33 -8.28 20.85
N GLY A 344 2.43 -7.81 20.23
CA GLY A 344 2.91 -6.43 20.40
C GLY A 344 1.88 -5.40 19.95
N SER A 345 1.16 -5.66 18.84
CA SER A 345 0.11 -4.77 18.36
C SER A 345 -1.11 -4.73 19.28
N LEU A 346 -1.53 -5.85 19.87
CA LEU A 346 -2.60 -5.89 20.86
C LEU A 346 -2.22 -5.13 22.14
N VAL A 347 -0.97 -5.24 22.59
CA VAL A 347 -0.45 -4.45 23.72
C VAL A 347 -0.48 -2.96 23.38
N LEU A 348 0.03 -2.58 22.21
CA LEU A 348 0.03 -1.18 21.77
C LEU A 348 -1.40 -0.63 21.67
N GLY A 349 -2.34 -1.41 21.11
CA GLY A 349 -3.75 -1.04 21.05
C GLY A 349 -4.37 -0.86 22.43
N ALA A 350 -4.06 -1.75 23.38
CA ALA A 350 -4.51 -1.61 24.76
C ALA A 350 -3.98 -0.33 25.41
N VAL A 351 -2.72 0.02 25.18
CA VAL A 351 -2.10 1.25 25.70
C VAL A 351 -2.73 2.49 25.09
N VAL A 352 -2.92 2.52 23.76
CA VAL A 352 -3.53 3.66 23.07
C VAL A 352 -4.97 3.85 23.55
N VAL A 353 -5.77 2.79 23.63
CA VAL A 353 -7.15 2.86 24.15
C VAL A 353 -7.16 3.30 25.62
N ALA A 354 -6.29 2.77 26.48
CA ALA A 354 -6.20 3.19 27.88
C ALA A 354 -5.81 4.67 28.05
N ALA A 355 -4.99 5.21 27.17
CA ALA A 355 -4.56 6.61 27.21
C ALA A 355 -5.67 7.62 26.84
N THR A 356 -6.82 7.14 26.36
CA THR A 356 -7.94 7.98 25.85
C THR A 356 -9.10 8.08 26.83
N ALA A 357 -8.92 7.57 28.05
CA ALA A 357 -9.96 7.46 29.04
C ALA A 357 -10.34 8.83 29.64
N GLU A 358 -11.33 9.50 29.07
CA GLU A 358 -12.07 10.57 29.73
C GLU A 358 -13.58 10.23 29.70
N ALA A 359 -14.22 10.24 30.87
CA ALA A 359 -15.63 9.90 31.14
C ALA A 359 -16.11 8.42 31.01
N THR A 360 -15.40 7.50 30.32
CA THR A 360 -15.79 6.06 30.20
C THR A 360 -14.73 5.05 30.69
N ALA A 361 -13.95 5.44 31.72
CA ALA A 361 -12.76 4.72 32.20
C ALA A 361 -12.96 3.21 32.50
N PHE A 362 -14.15 2.79 32.94
CA PHE A 362 -14.41 1.38 33.23
C PHE A 362 -14.42 0.51 31.96
N LEU A 363 -15.18 0.89 30.92
CA LEU A 363 -15.25 0.12 29.67
C LEU A 363 -13.90 0.12 28.94
N VAL A 364 -13.22 1.25 28.94
CA VAL A 364 -11.87 1.40 28.38
C VAL A 364 -10.87 0.48 29.09
N GLY A 365 -10.90 0.42 30.42
CA GLY A 365 -10.04 -0.45 31.20
C GLY A 365 -10.34 -1.94 31.00
N VAL A 366 -11.62 -2.33 30.90
CA VAL A 366 -12.02 -3.72 30.57
C VAL A 366 -11.51 -4.12 29.18
N ALA A 367 -11.68 -3.26 28.17
CA ALA A 367 -11.21 -3.51 26.81
C ALA A 367 -9.68 -3.66 26.76
N ALA A 368 -8.94 -2.79 27.45
CA ALA A 368 -7.48 -2.86 27.54
C ALA A 368 -7.00 -4.15 28.23
N LEU A 369 -7.64 -4.57 29.33
CA LEU A 369 -7.34 -5.82 30.03
C LEU A 369 -7.58 -7.06 29.15
N LEU A 370 -8.68 -7.08 28.38
CA LEU A 370 -8.99 -8.14 27.42
C LEU A 370 -7.93 -8.21 26.31
N ALA A 371 -7.53 -7.07 25.76
CA ALA A 371 -6.50 -6.99 24.72
C ALA A 371 -5.12 -7.44 25.24
N LEU A 372 -4.73 -7.03 26.44
CA LEU A 372 -3.48 -7.49 27.09
C LEU A 372 -3.49 -8.99 27.38
N THR A 373 -4.62 -9.51 27.88
CA THR A 373 -4.77 -10.96 28.13
C THR A 373 -4.66 -11.74 26.83
N ALA A 374 -5.32 -11.28 25.76
CA ALA A 374 -5.21 -11.86 24.44
C ALA A 374 -3.76 -11.81 23.90
N ALA A 375 -3.05 -10.71 24.12
CA ALA A 375 -1.65 -10.57 23.71
C ALA A 375 -0.73 -11.58 24.41
N CYS A 376 -0.83 -11.71 25.74
CA CYS A 376 -0.06 -12.67 26.52
C CYS A 376 -0.35 -14.11 26.07
N PHE A 377 -1.63 -14.43 25.86
CA PHE A 377 -2.05 -15.74 25.36
C PHE A 377 -1.47 -16.04 23.98
N VAL A 378 -1.58 -15.10 23.04
CA VAL A 378 -1.04 -15.26 21.68
C VAL A 378 0.48 -15.45 21.70
N TYR A 379 1.18 -14.69 22.53
CA TYR A 379 2.63 -14.80 22.62
C TYR A 379 3.06 -16.16 23.16
N ASP A 380 2.43 -16.63 24.24
CA ASP A 380 2.74 -17.94 24.85
C ASP A 380 2.43 -19.11 23.92
N VAL A 381 1.16 -19.22 23.49
CA VAL A 381 0.69 -20.31 22.62
C VAL A 381 1.39 -20.27 21.26
N GLY A 382 1.64 -19.07 20.73
CA GLY A 382 2.35 -18.86 19.48
C GLY A 382 3.83 -19.22 19.56
N ARG A 383 4.51 -18.94 20.68
CA ARG A 383 5.90 -19.36 20.92
C ARG A 383 5.98 -20.89 21.00
N TYR A 384 5.11 -21.51 21.81
CA TYR A 384 5.02 -22.96 21.95
C TYR A 384 4.75 -23.66 20.61
N GLY A 385 3.74 -23.21 19.86
CA GLY A 385 3.40 -23.77 18.56
C GLY A 385 4.53 -23.66 17.53
N ARG A 386 5.28 -22.56 17.54
CA ARG A 386 6.45 -22.39 16.67
C ARG A 386 7.61 -23.31 17.05
N THR A 387 7.93 -23.45 18.34
CA THR A 387 8.97 -24.38 18.81
C THR A 387 8.66 -25.80 18.35
N ILE A 388 7.42 -26.24 18.55
CA ILE A 388 7.00 -27.58 18.13
C ILE A 388 7.01 -27.74 16.60
N ALA A 389 6.59 -26.72 15.85
CA ALA A 389 6.64 -26.77 14.39
C ALA A 389 8.07 -26.86 13.83
N LEU A 390 9.05 -26.28 14.52
CA LEU A 390 10.47 -26.38 14.15
C LEU A 390 11.06 -27.75 14.50
N GLU A 391 10.67 -28.32 15.64
CA GLU A 391 11.22 -29.60 16.13
C GLU A 391 10.57 -30.83 15.47
N ILE A 392 9.24 -30.81 15.30
CA ILE A 392 8.45 -31.98 14.88
C ILE A 392 7.80 -31.76 13.50
N GLY A 393 7.63 -30.50 13.08
CA GLY A 393 6.93 -30.13 11.84
C GLY A 393 5.44 -29.87 12.07
N SER A 394 4.85 -28.87 11.40
CA SER A 394 3.46 -28.42 11.64
C SER A 394 2.35 -29.46 11.41
N ILE A 395 2.62 -30.53 10.64
CA ILE A 395 1.63 -31.56 10.26
C ILE A 395 1.74 -32.79 11.17
N GLY A 396 2.91 -33.05 11.76
CA GLY A 396 3.20 -34.28 12.51
C GLY A 396 2.85 -34.24 13.99
N VAL A 397 2.22 -33.17 14.48
CA VAL A 397 2.06 -32.92 15.92
C VAL A 397 0.69 -33.38 16.37
N ASP A 398 0.67 -34.21 17.41
CA ASP A 398 -0.56 -34.65 18.05
C ASP A 398 -1.37 -33.46 18.62
N ARG A 399 -2.70 -33.53 18.48
CA ARG A 399 -3.61 -32.46 18.92
C ARG A 399 -3.71 -32.33 20.42
N ARG A 400 -3.63 -33.46 21.15
CA ARG A 400 -3.83 -33.52 22.61
C ARG A 400 -2.88 -32.59 23.41
N PRO A 401 -1.55 -32.63 23.23
CA PRO A 401 -0.64 -31.75 23.98
C PRO A 401 -0.88 -30.26 23.66
N GLN A 402 -1.22 -29.95 22.40
CA GLN A 402 -1.56 -28.58 22.00
C GLN A 402 -2.81 -28.07 22.72
N LEU A 403 -3.88 -28.87 22.75
CA LEU A 403 -5.13 -28.51 23.41
C LEU A 403 -4.96 -28.35 24.93
N VAL A 404 -4.13 -29.16 25.58
CA VAL A 404 -3.83 -29.01 27.01
C VAL A 404 -3.12 -27.69 27.30
N ARG A 405 -2.11 -27.34 26.50
CA ARG A 405 -1.41 -26.04 26.66
C ARG A 405 -2.36 -24.87 26.40
N ILE A 406 -3.14 -24.93 25.33
CA ILE A 406 -4.16 -23.93 24.99
C ILE A 406 -5.17 -23.77 26.14
N ALA A 407 -5.70 -24.88 26.67
CA ALA A 407 -6.66 -24.87 27.76
C ALA A 407 -6.07 -24.28 29.05
N TRP A 408 -4.82 -24.62 29.38
CA TRP A 408 -4.14 -24.07 30.56
C TRP A 408 -3.90 -22.57 30.45
N SER A 409 -3.31 -22.11 29.32
CA SER A 409 -3.08 -20.67 29.09
C SER A 409 -4.40 -19.90 29.00
N GLY A 410 -5.46 -20.52 28.46
CA GLY A 410 -6.81 -19.95 28.41
C GLY A 410 -7.46 -19.86 29.79
N ALA A 411 -7.35 -20.89 30.62
CA ALA A 411 -7.88 -20.90 31.99
C ALA A 411 -7.25 -19.79 32.85
N LEU A 412 -5.94 -19.56 32.70
CA LEU A 412 -5.25 -18.45 33.36
C LEU A 412 -5.83 -17.10 32.92
N GLY A 413 -6.12 -16.91 31.64
CA GLY A 413 -6.79 -15.71 31.13
C GLY A 413 -8.21 -15.53 31.67
N VAL A 414 -9.00 -16.60 31.71
CA VAL A 414 -10.39 -16.59 32.25
C VAL A 414 -10.42 -16.20 33.73
N VAL A 415 -9.39 -16.53 34.51
CA VAL A 415 -9.28 -16.09 35.92
C VAL A 415 -8.72 -14.68 36.03
N ALA A 416 -7.69 -14.33 35.24
CA ALA A 416 -7.01 -13.04 35.31
C ALA A 416 -7.92 -11.87 34.93
N VAL A 417 -8.78 -12.02 33.91
CA VAL A 417 -9.67 -10.94 33.44
C VAL A 417 -10.66 -10.51 34.52
N PRO A 418 -11.50 -11.38 35.13
CA PRO A 418 -12.41 -10.99 36.22
C PRO A 418 -11.70 -10.36 37.41
N VAL A 419 -10.52 -10.87 37.80
CA VAL A 419 -9.71 -10.28 38.87
C VAL A 419 -9.27 -8.86 38.50
N GLY A 420 -8.80 -8.66 37.28
CA GLY A 420 -8.44 -7.34 36.75
C GLY A 420 -9.63 -6.38 36.69
N VAL A 421 -10.80 -6.86 36.23
CA VAL A 421 -12.04 -6.08 36.17
C VAL A 421 -12.53 -5.70 37.57
N ALA A 422 -12.47 -6.61 38.54
CA ALA A 422 -12.80 -6.31 39.94
C ALA A 422 -11.85 -5.28 40.53
N GLY A 423 -10.54 -5.40 40.26
CA GLY A 423 -9.54 -4.40 40.67
C GLY A 423 -9.80 -3.04 40.04
N LEU A 424 -10.13 -3.00 38.75
CA LEU A 424 -10.51 -1.77 38.04
C LEU A 424 -11.78 -1.15 38.63
N TRP A 425 -12.81 -1.97 38.91
CA TRP A 425 -14.05 -1.51 39.52
C TRP A 425 -13.78 -0.88 40.90
N ILE A 426 -13.04 -1.57 41.76
CA ILE A 426 -12.63 -1.04 43.07
C ILE A 426 -11.85 0.27 42.91
N ALA A 427 -10.90 0.33 41.97
CA ALA A 427 -10.15 1.55 41.70
C ALA A 427 -11.04 2.71 41.24
N THR A 428 -12.03 2.45 40.36
CA THR A 428 -12.97 3.47 39.89
C THR A 428 -13.93 3.97 40.97
N VAL A 429 -14.38 3.09 41.88
CA VAL A 429 -15.25 3.47 43.01
C VAL A 429 -14.47 4.27 44.05
N LEU A 430 -13.18 3.98 44.25
CA LEU A 430 -12.30 4.68 45.19
C LEU A 430 -11.62 5.94 44.60
N ALA A 431 -11.68 6.12 43.27
CA ALA A 431 -11.08 7.23 42.53
C ALA A 431 -11.55 8.65 42.94
N PRO A 432 -12.81 8.89 43.39
CA PRO A 432 -13.21 10.23 43.84
C PRO A 432 -12.42 10.73 45.08
N THR A 433 -11.72 9.84 45.78
CA THR A 433 -11.12 10.16 47.09
C THR A 433 -9.59 10.23 47.13
N LEU A 434 -8.83 9.72 46.15
CA LEU A 434 -7.37 9.59 46.34
C LEU A 434 -6.55 9.63 45.02
N SER A 435 -5.61 10.58 44.90
CA SER A 435 -4.69 10.75 43.75
C SER A 435 -3.49 9.78 43.73
N VAL A 436 -3.48 8.77 44.60
CA VAL A 436 -2.35 7.82 44.81
C VAL A 436 -2.74 6.34 44.64
N PRO A 437 -3.93 5.87 45.08
CA PRO A 437 -4.39 4.49 44.91
C PRO A 437 -4.79 4.13 43.48
N ALA A 438 -5.23 5.09 42.66
CA ALA A 438 -5.45 4.84 41.23
C ALA A 438 -4.13 4.40 40.55
N THR A 439 -3.02 5.05 40.93
CA THR A 439 -1.67 4.70 40.50
C THR A 439 -1.27 3.32 41.02
N ILE A 440 -1.55 3.00 42.29
CA ILE A 440 -1.27 1.69 42.89
C ILE A 440 -2.11 0.59 42.24
N GLY A 441 -3.38 0.84 41.89
CA GLY A 441 -4.25 -0.12 41.22
C GLY A 441 -3.78 -0.43 39.79
N VAL A 442 -3.33 0.59 39.06
CA VAL A 442 -2.70 0.42 37.74
C VAL A 442 -1.37 -0.34 37.86
N PHE A 443 -0.52 0.00 38.84
CA PHE A 443 0.73 -0.73 39.08
C PHE A 443 0.51 -2.16 39.57
N ALA A 444 -0.51 -2.42 40.41
CA ALA A 444 -0.87 -3.74 40.87
C ALA A 444 -1.50 -4.57 39.74
N GLY A 445 -2.29 -3.96 38.85
CA GLY A 445 -2.80 -4.59 37.63
C GLY A 445 -1.66 -4.92 36.66
N LEU A 446 -0.74 -3.98 36.41
CA LEU A 446 0.47 -4.20 35.60
C LEU A 446 1.40 -5.24 36.24
N ALA A 447 1.55 -5.25 37.56
CA ALA A 447 2.34 -6.25 38.29
C ALA A 447 1.65 -7.61 38.29
N ALA A 448 0.32 -7.70 38.39
CA ALA A 448 -0.41 -8.96 38.28
C ALA A 448 -0.37 -9.52 36.85
N VAL A 449 -0.49 -8.66 35.84
CA VAL A 449 -0.28 -9.03 34.43
C VAL A 449 1.18 -9.41 34.19
N GLY A 450 2.14 -8.69 34.77
CA GLY A 450 3.57 -8.98 34.67
C GLY A 450 3.98 -10.27 35.38
N VAL A 451 3.43 -10.55 36.56
CA VAL A 451 3.62 -11.80 37.31
C VAL A 451 2.91 -12.95 36.59
N GLY A 452 1.70 -12.74 36.06
CA GLY A 452 1.01 -13.72 35.22
C GLY A 452 1.81 -14.07 33.96
N ALA A 453 2.36 -13.05 33.29
CA ALA A 453 3.26 -13.24 32.15
C ALA A 453 4.57 -13.94 32.55
N TRP A 454 5.16 -13.60 33.70
CA TRP A 454 6.37 -14.23 34.22
C TRP A 454 6.15 -15.71 34.57
N VAL A 455 5.00 -16.06 35.16
CA VAL A 455 4.61 -17.45 35.45
C VAL A 455 4.33 -18.24 34.18
N LEU A 456 3.79 -17.61 33.13
CA LEU A 456 3.57 -18.22 31.81
C LEU A 456 4.87 -18.44 31.01
N TRP A 457 5.92 -17.64 31.29
CA TRP A 457 7.20 -17.67 30.55
C TRP A 457 8.28 -18.59 31.14
N ARG A 458 8.06 -19.15 32.33
CA ARG A 458 8.78 -20.33 32.83
C ARG A 458 8.05 -21.60 32.40
#